data_AF-A0A401PUQ6-F1
#
_entry.id   AF-A0A401PUQ6-F1
#
_cell.length_a   1.000
_cell.length_b   1.000
_cell.length_c   1.000
_cell.angle_alpha   90.00
_cell.angle_beta   90.00
_cell.angle_gamma   90.00
#
_symmetry.space_group_name_H-M   'P 1'
#
loop_
_entity.id
_entity.type
_entity.pdbx_description
1 polymer ?
#
loop_
_entity_poly.entity_id
_entity_poly.type
_entity_poly.pdbx_seq_one_letter_code
_entity_poly.pdbx_strand_id
1 'polypeptide(L)'
;MLESSWSLYEEQSAHVLRLLEWMEMTTVTAFKAFQQQVKAMCLNDFPSGIGSWNSSTHSTKKAEKFKQLKYHGEHQKLKCKDVNEEDPKALKEYLTCEQSPWQTKDTNPEIQHLRELAITSTSLIKENFLCSYLKSLRIVDRQVSKLF
;
A
#
# COMPACT_ATOMS: atom_id res chain seq x y z
N MET A 1 -53.00 -14.08 25.15
CA MET A 1 -52.74 -12.83 24.40
C MET A 1 -51.43 -12.14 24.82
N LEU A 2 -50.89 -12.39 26.04
CA LEU A 2 -49.64 -11.76 26.50
C LEU A 2 -48.37 -12.43 25.95
N GLU A 3 -48.32 -13.76 25.77
CA GLU A 3 -47.11 -14.48 25.29
C GLU A 3 -46.63 -14.03 23.90
N SER A 4 -47.54 -13.70 22.99
CA SER A 4 -47.20 -13.23 21.65
C SER A 4 -46.49 -11.86 21.66
N SER A 5 -46.74 -11.04 22.68
CA SER A 5 -46.10 -9.73 22.84
C SER A 5 -44.68 -9.85 23.40
N TRP A 6 -44.41 -10.87 24.24
CA TRP A 6 -43.09 -11.13 24.81
C TRP A 6 -42.12 -11.72 23.77
N SER A 7 -42.60 -12.69 22.97
CA SER A 7 -41.80 -13.30 21.88
C SER A 7 -41.37 -12.29 20.83
N LEU A 8 -42.24 -11.32 20.49
CA LEU A 8 -41.93 -10.28 19.52
C LEU A 8 -40.86 -9.31 20.06
N TYR A 9 -40.90 -9.01 21.37
CA TYR A 9 -39.91 -8.15 22.03
C TYR A 9 -38.53 -8.83 22.08
N GLU A 10 -38.50 -10.14 22.33
CA GLU A 10 -37.27 -10.93 22.40
C GLU A 10 -36.62 -11.12 21.02
N GLU A 11 -37.42 -11.35 19.96
CA GLU A 11 -36.94 -11.36 18.58
C GLU A 11 -36.42 -10.00 18.13
N GLN A 12 -37.13 -8.91 18.46
CA GLN A 12 -36.67 -7.56 18.15
C GLN A 12 -35.38 -7.23 18.90
N SER A 13 -35.26 -7.64 20.16
CA SER A 13 -34.04 -7.45 20.96
C SER A 13 -32.85 -8.24 20.40
N ALA A 14 -33.06 -9.50 20.00
CA ALA A 14 -32.03 -10.30 19.34
C ALA A 14 -31.60 -9.74 17.98
N HIS A 15 -32.54 -9.15 17.23
CA HIS A 15 -32.22 -8.51 15.95
C HIS A 15 -31.40 -7.22 16.15
N VAL A 16 -31.76 -6.40 17.15
CA VAL A 16 -30.98 -5.20 17.51
C VAL A 16 -29.58 -5.58 18.01
N LEU A 17 -29.46 -6.63 18.82
CA LEU A 17 -28.16 -7.13 19.29
C LEU A 17 -27.30 -7.67 18.13
N ARG A 18 -27.89 -8.42 17.19
CA ARG A 18 -27.17 -8.83 15.97
C ARG A 18 -26.76 -7.65 15.11
N LEU A 19 -27.60 -6.63 14.99
CA LEU A 19 -27.27 -5.42 14.24
C LEU A 19 -26.15 -4.63 14.93
N LEU A 20 -26.14 -4.54 16.26
CA LEU A 20 -25.05 -3.93 17.03
C LEU A 20 -23.76 -4.73 16.93
N GLU A 21 -23.83 -6.06 17.00
CA GLU A 21 -22.69 -6.96 16.82
C GLU A 21 -22.13 -6.89 15.38
N TRP A 22 -23.00 -6.80 14.38
CA TRP A 22 -22.62 -6.55 12.98
C TRP A 22 -22.02 -5.15 12.80
N MET A 23 -22.54 -4.13 13.48
CA MET A 23 -21.98 -2.77 13.47
C MET A 23 -20.61 -2.74 14.15
N GLU A 24 -20.41 -3.41 15.30
CA GLU A 24 -19.11 -3.52 15.95
C GLU A 24 -18.07 -4.26 15.09
N MET A 25 -18.48 -5.37 14.46
CA MET A 25 -17.61 -6.19 13.59
C MET A 25 -17.20 -5.50 12.27
N THR A 26 -17.90 -4.45 11.86
CA THR A 26 -17.61 -3.69 10.62
C THR A 26 -16.94 -2.35 10.86
N THR A 27 -16.70 -1.99 12.12
CA THR A 27 -15.98 -0.75 12.44
C THR A 27 -14.54 -0.80 11.94
N VAL A 28 -14.23 0.08 10.99
CA VAL A 28 -12.86 0.29 10.50
C VAL A 28 -12.36 1.59 11.07
N THR A 29 -11.22 1.58 11.77
CA THR A 29 -10.62 2.84 12.23
C THR A 29 -10.18 3.69 11.04
N ALA A 30 -10.19 5.02 11.18
CA ALA A 30 -9.73 5.91 10.12
C ALA A 30 -8.29 5.61 9.65
N PHE A 31 -7.41 5.20 10.57
CA PHE A 31 -6.05 4.78 10.25
C PHE A 31 -6.01 3.47 9.45
N LYS A 32 -6.85 2.48 9.79
CA LYS A 32 -6.94 1.23 9.01
C LYS A 32 -7.46 1.50 7.60
N ALA A 33 -8.47 2.38 7.45
CA ALA A 33 -8.94 2.81 6.14
C ALA A 33 -7.84 3.53 5.34
N PHE A 34 -7.06 4.38 5.99
CA PHE A 34 -5.88 5.01 5.38
C PHE A 34 -4.85 3.96 4.90
N GLN A 35 -4.50 3.00 5.75
CA GLN A 35 -3.55 1.93 5.38
C GLN A 35 -4.06 1.09 4.21
N GLN A 36 -5.37 0.79 4.17
CA GLN A 36 -5.99 0.10 3.05
C GLN A 36 -5.91 0.91 1.77
N GLN A 37 -6.17 2.23 1.84
CA GLN A 37 -6.04 3.12 0.70
C GLN A 37 -4.60 3.16 0.18
N VAL A 38 -3.61 3.26 1.08
CA VAL A 38 -2.19 3.24 0.72
C VAL A 38 -1.81 1.92 0.04
N LYS A 39 -2.29 0.78 0.54
CA LYS A 39 -2.08 -0.53 -0.08
C LYS A 39 -2.72 -0.61 -1.46
N ALA A 40 -3.93 -0.09 -1.64
CA ALA A 40 -4.63 -0.11 -2.93
C ALA A 40 -3.89 0.68 -4.03
N MET A 41 -3.06 1.66 -3.66
CA MET A 41 -2.19 2.37 -4.60
C MET A 41 -1.01 1.52 -5.13
N CYS A 42 -0.79 0.31 -4.59
CA CYS A 42 0.25 -0.63 -5.00
C CYS A 42 1.67 -0.02 -5.01
N LEU A 43 1.95 0.91 -4.09
CA LEU A 43 3.24 1.60 -4.00
C LEU A 43 4.36 0.72 -3.44
N ASN A 44 4.00 -0.38 -2.77
CA ASN A 44 4.94 -1.33 -2.21
C ASN A 44 5.12 -2.58 -3.08
N ASP A 45 4.38 -2.68 -4.18
CA ASP A 45 4.37 -3.83 -5.08
C ASP A 45 5.07 -3.50 -6.40
N PHE A 46 5.49 -4.52 -7.13
CA PHE A 46 6.03 -4.33 -8.48
C PHE A 46 5.04 -3.54 -9.37
N PRO A 47 5.49 -2.60 -10.21
CA PRO A 47 6.88 -2.17 -10.43
C PRO A 47 7.37 -1.04 -9.51
N SER A 48 6.48 -0.47 -8.70
CA SER A 48 6.71 0.76 -7.92
C SER A 48 7.39 0.54 -6.57
N GLY A 49 7.26 -0.65 -6.01
CA GLY A 49 7.78 -1.02 -4.70
C GLY A 49 9.25 -1.37 -4.67
N ILE A 50 9.76 -1.61 -3.47
CA ILE A 50 11.13 -2.04 -3.24
C ILE A 50 11.24 -3.54 -3.53
N GLY A 51 12.19 -3.92 -4.39
CA GLY A 51 12.43 -5.32 -4.70
C GLY A 51 13.78 -5.57 -5.35
N SER A 52 14.03 -6.82 -5.74
CA SER A 52 15.26 -7.20 -6.45
C SER A 52 15.43 -6.40 -7.75
N TRP A 53 14.32 -6.01 -8.38
CA TRP A 53 14.23 -5.25 -9.63
C TRP A 53 14.69 -3.79 -9.56
N ASN A 54 14.87 -3.21 -8.37
CA ASN A 54 15.34 -1.83 -8.21
C ASN A 54 16.36 -1.69 -7.07
N SER A 55 17.16 -2.73 -6.87
CA SER A 55 18.11 -2.83 -5.77
C SER A 55 19.12 -1.67 -5.73
N SER A 56 19.58 -1.17 -6.88
CA SER A 56 20.56 -0.08 -6.91
C SER A 56 20.00 1.27 -6.48
N THR A 57 18.71 1.53 -6.72
CA THR A 57 18.08 2.83 -6.45
C THR A 57 17.74 3.03 -4.98
N HIS A 58 17.56 1.94 -4.22
CA HIS A 58 17.26 1.98 -2.79
C HIS A 58 18.42 1.59 -1.87
N SER A 59 19.55 1.12 -2.41
CA SER A 59 20.67 0.69 -1.58
C SER A 59 21.18 1.86 -0.71
N THR A 60 21.04 1.71 0.60
CA THR A 60 21.63 2.68 1.53
C THR A 60 23.15 2.53 1.47
N LYS A 61 23.87 3.65 1.43
CA LYS A 61 25.34 3.72 1.40
C LYS A 61 26.03 2.85 2.47
N LYS A 62 25.32 2.47 3.55
CA LYS A 62 25.80 1.53 4.58
C LYS A 62 25.99 0.10 4.04
N ALA A 63 25.05 -0.41 3.25
CA ALA A 63 25.12 -1.77 2.70
C ALA A 63 26.29 -1.95 1.72
N GLU A 64 26.62 -0.90 0.96
CA GLU A 64 27.80 -0.91 0.08
C GLU A 64 29.11 -1.00 0.87
N LYS A 65 29.23 -0.28 2.01
CA LYS A 65 30.42 -0.36 2.88
C LYS A 65 30.63 -1.75 3.49
N PHE A 66 29.58 -2.42 3.94
CA PHE A 66 29.69 -3.80 4.46
C PHE A 66 30.04 -4.82 3.36
N LYS A 67 29.57 -4.60 2.12
CA LYS A 67 29.99 -5.42 0.97
C LYS A 67 31.45 -5.16 0.58
N GLN A 68 31.94 -3.92 0.68
CA GLN A 68 33.33 -3.58 0.41
C GLN A 68 34.30 -4.18 1.45
N LEU A 69 33.92 -4.21 2.73
CA LEU A 69 34.77 -4.77 3.80
C LEU A 69 34.95 -6.30 3.72
N LYS A 70 34.05 -7.03 3.06
CA LYS A 70 34.18 -8.49 2.86
C LYS A 70 35.09 -8.90 1.69
N TYR A 71 35.48 -7.95 0.84
CA TYR A 71 36.23 -8.22 -0.38
C TYR A 71 37.40 -7.23 -0.49
N HIS A 72 38.37 -7.32 0.43
CA HIS A 72 39.65 -6.62 0.32
C HIS A 72 40.66 -7.38 -0.57
N GLY A 73 40.17 -8.17 -1.52
CA GLY A 73 40.97 -8.77 -2.58
C GLY A 73 40.68 -8.04 -3.89
N GLU A 74 41.73 -7.49 -4.49
CA GLU A 74 41.73 -6.62 -5.66
C GLU A 74 40.97 -7.20 -6.86
N HIS A 75 39.68 -6.88 -6.99
CA HIS A 75 39.01 -6.93 -8.27
C HIS A 75 38.15 -5.68 -8.39
N GLN A 76 38.51 -4.82 -9.34
CA GLN A 76 37.73 -3.70 -9.82
C GLN A 76 36.34 -4.24 -10.20
N LYS A 77 35.40 -4.16 -9.27
CA LYS A 77 34.05 -4.68 -9.45
C LYS A 77 33.36 -3.75 -10.43
N LEU A 78 33.37 -4.13 -11.72
CA LEU A 78 32.40 -3.58 -12.67
C LEU A 78 31.04 -3.66 -11.97
N LYS A 79 30.29 -2.56 -11.95
CA LYS A 79 28.87 -2.56 -11.60
C LYS A 79 28.16 -3.44 -12.63
N CYS A 80 28.24 -4.76 -12.46
CA CYS A 80 27.38 -5.68 -13.17
C CYS A 80 25.98 -5.37 -12.64
N LYS A 81 25.14 -4.81 -13.52
CA LYS A 81 23.69 -4.69 -13.30
C LYS A 81 23.22 -6.04 -12.78
N ASP A 82 22.50 -6.06 -11.65
CA ASP A 82 21.96 -7.31 -11.12
C ASP A 82 21.12 -7.94 -12.23
N VAL A 83 21.22 -9.26 -12.43
CA VAL A 83 20.47 -9.96 -13.49
C VAL A 83 18.97 -9.74 -13.32
N ASN A 84 18.54 -9.49 -12.09
CA ASN A 84 17.14 -9.25 -11.75
C ASN A 84 16.77 -7.77 -11.75
N GLU A 85 17.73 -6.85 -11.97
CA GLU A 85 17.49 -5.41 -11.94
C GLU A 85 16.91 -4.92 -13.26
N GLU A 86 15.76 -4.25 -13.17
CA GLU A 86 15.05 -3.72 -14.32
C GLU A 86 15.47 -2.28 -14.59
N ASP A 87 15.40 -1.89 -15.86
CA ASP A 87 15.60 -0.49 -16.20
C ASP A 87 14.42 0.37 -15.69
N PRO A 88 14.65 1.54 -15.06
CA PRO A 88 13.56 2.40 -14.60
C PRO A 88 12.58 2.79 -15.70
N LYS A 89 13.02 2.86 -16.96
CA LYS A 89 12.15 3.13 -18.11
C LYS A 89 11.23 1.94 -18.38
N ALA A 90 11.74 0.71 -18.31
CA ALA A 90 10.94 -0.51 -18.44
C ALA A 90 9.92 -0.62 -17.30
N LEU A 91 10.33 -0.29 -16.07
CA LEU A 91 9.42 -0.24 -14.91
C LEU A 91 8.24 0.73 -15.12
N LYS A 92 8.51 1.90 -15.71
CA LYS A 92 7.45 2.87 -16.07
C LYS A 92 6.57 2.38 -17.21
N GLU A 93 7.13 1.67 -18.18
CA GLU A 93 6.36 1.10 -19.29
C GLU A 93 5.34 0.07 -18.79
N TYR A 94 5.67 -0.74 -17.78
CA TYR A 94 4.69 -1.63 -17.13
C TYR A 94 3.49 -0.88 -16.50
N LEU A 95 3.62 0.41 -16.20
CA LEU A 95 2.53 1.22 -15.66
C LEU A 95 1.65 1.85 -16.75
N THR A 96 2.14 1.98 -17.99
CA THR A 96 1.43 2.67 -19.08
C THR A 96 0.93 1.70 -20.16
N CYS A 97 1.57 0.55 -20.29
CA CYS A 97 1.25 -0.50 -21.24
C CYS A 97 -0.13 -1.12 -20.94
N GLU A 98 -1.05 -1.08 -21.91
CA GLU A 98 -2.45 -1.48 -21.74
C GLU A 98 -2.61 -2.98 -21.41
N GLN A 99 -1.76 -3.82 -21.97
CA GLN A 99 -1.72 -5.26 -21.74
C GLN A 99 -0.92 -5.67 -20.50
N SER A 100 -0.35 -4.70 -19.78
CA SER A 100 0.42 -4.99 -18.57
C SER A 100 -0.49 -5.45 -17.43
N PRO A 101 -0.16 -6.54 -16.72
CA PRO A 101 -0.88 -6.94 -15.51
C PRO A 101 -0.85 -5.87 -14.40
N TRP A 102 0.14 -4.96 -14.46
CA TRP A 102 0.32 -3.89 -13.47
C TRP A 102 -0.30 -2.55 -13.88
N GLN A 103 -0.90 -2.52 -15.07
CA GLN A 103 -1.74 -1.41 -15.47
C GLN A 103 -3.16 -1.62 -14.91
N THR A 104 -3.61 -0.64 -14.14
CA THR A 104 -4.95 -0.59 -13.57
C THR A 104 -5.81 0.37 -14.41
N LYS A 105 -6.92 -0.13 -14.96
CA LYS A 105 -7.76 0.57 -15.94
C LYS A 105 -8.41 1.87 -15.41
N ASP A 106 -8.64 1.95 -14.10
CA ASP A 106 -9.30 3.08 -13.43
C ASP A 106 -8.34 3.86 -12.51
N THR A 107 -7.04 3.89 -12.84
CA THR A 107 -6.05 4.57 -12.00
C THR A 107 -6.23 6.08 -12.07
N ASN A 108 -6.49 6.72 -10.93
CA ASN A 108 -6.43 8.18 -10.79
C ASN A 108 -5.04 8.69 -11.24
N PRO A 109 -4.93 9.75 -12.07
CA PRO A 109 -3.64 10.32 -12.48
C PRO A 109 -2.71 10.65 -11.31
N GLU A 110 -3.23 11.02 -10.14
CA GLU A 110 -2.41 11.26 -8.94
C GLU A 110 -1.75 9.96 -8.42
N ILE A 111 -2.49 8.85 -8.45
CA ILE A 111 -1.96 7.53 -8.05
C ILE A 111 -0.93 7.07 -9.06
N GLN A 112 -1.19 7.27 -10.36
CA GLN A 112 -0.21 6.97 -11.41
C GLN A 112 1.08 7.77 -11.21
N HIS A 113 0.97 9.06 -10.93
CA HIS A 113 2.11 9.92 -10.65
C HIS A 113 2.90 9.45 -9.42
N LEU A 114 2.22 9.06 -8.34
CA LEU A 114 2.86 8.48 -7.17
C LEU A 114 3.61 7.17 -7.50
N ARG A 115 3.03 6.31 -8.33
CA ARG A 115 3.66 5.06 -8.77
C ARG A 115 4.91 5.31 -9.62
N GLU A 116 4.90 6.33 -10.48
CA GLU A 116 6.07 6.75 -11.25
C GLU A 116 7.15 7.37 -10.36
N LEU A 117 6.77 8.23 -9.41
CA LEU A 117 7.68 8.78 -8.40
C LEU A 117 8.31 7.68 -7.56
N ALA A 118 7.56 6.63 -7.24
CA ALA A 118 8.07 5.47 -6.53
C ALA A 118 9.15 4.72 -7.35
N ILE A 119 9.06 4.70 -8.68
CA ILE A 119 10.09 4.09 -9.54
C ILE A 119 11.34 4.98 -9.64
N THR A 120 11.19 6.29 -9.81
CA THR A 120 12.34 7.20 -9.96
C THR A 120 13.01 7.53 -8.64
N SER A 121 12.22 7.57 -7.57
CA SER A 121 12.61 8.16 -6.30
C SER A 121 11.94 7.48 -5.11
N THR A 122 11.57 6.21 -5.21
CA THR A 122 12.11 5.15 -4.38
C THR A 122 12.34 5.47 -2.89
N SER A 123 13.38 6.22 -2.53
CA SER A 123 13.69 6.59 -1.14
C SER A 123 12.77 7.65 -0.51
N LEU A 124 11.99 8.37 -1.32
CA LEU A 124 11.06 9.43 -0.92
C LEU A 124 9.68 8.89 -0.54
N ILE A 125 9.25 7.77 -1.12
CA ILE A 125 7.92 7.19 -0.87
C ILE A 125 7.95 6.45 0.48
N LYS A 126 7.87 7.23 1.55
CA LYS A 126 7.76 6.77 2.94
C LYS A 126 6.45 7.27 3.53
N GLU A 127 6.08 6.69 4.66
CA GLU A 127 4.85 7.04 5.38
C GLU A 127 4.71 8.56 5.61
N ASN A 128 5.77 9.24 6.08
CA ASN A 128 5.75 10.70 6.27
C ASN A 128 5.47 11.47 4.97
N PHE A 129 6.03 11.03 3.85
CA PHE A 129 5.77 11.65 2.55
C PHE A 129 4.31 11.43 2.14
N LEU A 130 3.81 10.20 2.27
CA LEU A 130 2.43 9.87 1.94
C LEU A 130 1.44 10.66 2.80
N CYS A 131 1.70 10.82 4.09
CA CYS A 131 0.89 11.65 4.98
C CYS A 131 0.90 13.14 4.56
N SER A 132 2.01 13.65 4.04
CA SER A 132 2.09 15.03 3.54
C SER A 132 1.44 15.22 2.17
N TYR A 133 1.50 14.19 1.31
CA TYR A 133 0.98 14.21 -0.04
C TYR A 133 -0.54 14.02 -0.04
N LEU A 134 -1.04 13.08 0.76
CA LEU A 134 -2.46 12.77 0.91
C LEU A 134 -3.09 13.74 1.93
N LYS A 135 -3.41 14.95 1.45
CA LYS A 135 -3.90 16.05 2.30
C LYS A 135 -5.28 15.78 2.92
N SER A 136 -6.08 14.95 2.26
CA SER A 136 -7.47 14.68 2.65
C SER A 136 -7.80 13.21 2.44
N LEU A 137 -8.39 12.58 3.46
CA LEU A 137 -8.95 11.23 3.37
C LEU A 137 -10.48 11.35 3.43
N ARG A 138 -11.15 11.04 2.31
CA ARG A 138 -12.61 10.98 2.27
C ARG A 138 -13.04 9.53 2.47
N ILE A 139 -13.68 9.25 3.60
CA ILE A 139 -14.27 7.94 3.87
C ILE A 139 -15.77 8.04 3.61
N VAL A 140 -16.24 7.32 2.60
CA VAL A 140 -17.68 7.27 2.24
C VAL A 140 -18.21 5.90 2.65
N ASP A 141 -19.27 5.89 3.44
CA ASP A 141 -20.09 4.70 3.71
C ASP A 141 -19.32 3.48 4.27
N ARG A 142 -18.42 3.69 5.26
CA ARG A 142 -17.62 2.61 5.87
C ARG A 142 -17.70 2.49 7.40
N GLN A 143 -18.80 2.94 8.03
CA GLN A 143 -19.06 2.78 9.48
C GLN A 143 -17.81 3.01 10.36
N VAL A 144 -17.11 4.13 10.14
CA VAL A 144 -15.83 4.40 10.82
C VAL A 144 -16.06 4.96 12.21
N SER A 145 -15.53 4.27 13.23
CA SER A 145 -15.57 4.72 14.62
C SER A 145 -14.27 5.45 15.01
N LYS A 146 -14.41 6.46 15.87
CA LYS A 146 -13.32 7.23 16.44
C LYS A 146 -12.97 6.62 17.80
N LEU A 147 -11.92 5.80 17.87
CA LEU A 147 -11.35 5.38 19.14
C LEU A 147 -10.37 6.46 19.59
N PHE A 148 -10.70 7.14 20.69
CA PHE A 148 -9.78 7.98 21.46
C PHE A 148 -9.22 7.18 22.62
#